data_AF-A0A4Q6XNR9-F1
#
_entry.id   AF-A0A4Q6XNR9-F1
#
_cell.length_a   1.000
_cell.length_b   1.000
_cell.length_c   1.000
_cell.angle_alpha   90.00
_cell.angle_beta   90.00
_cell.angle_gamma   90.00
#
_symmetry.space_group_name_H-M   'P 1'
#
loop_
_entity.id
_entity.type
_entity.pdbx_description
1 polymer ?
#
loop_
_entity_poly.entity_id
_entity_poly.type
_entity_poly.pdbx_seq_one_letter_code
_entity_poly.pdbx_strand_id
1 'polypeptide(L)'
;METSLITKEQLDKIVERVEGEFRAYFTSEESKVNSLRDCFFKPEIYEKEKLLSLDQEIFQLLPKEIQEKTHELIAELTKVD
;
A
#
# COMPACT_ATOMS: atom_id res chain seq x y z
N MET A 1 8.48 -15.01 -2.46
CA MET A 1 7.84 -13.69 -2.63
C MET A 1 7.37 -13.27 -1.25
N GLU A 2 7.92 -12.20 -0.68
CA GLU A 2 7.47 -11.67 0.61
C GLU A 2 6.13 -10.97 0.40
N THR A 3 5.04 -11.60 0.83
CA THR A 3 3.75 -10.95 0.93
C THR A 3 3.81 -9.96 2.09
N SER A 4 3.84 -8.67 1.79
CA SER A 4 3.72 -7.62 2.81
C SER A 4 2.31 -7.65 3.40
N LEU A 5 2.19 -8.29 4.56
CA LEU A 5 0.97 -8.30 5.36
C LEU A 5 0.99 -7.11 6.32
N ILE A 6 -0.06 -6.31 6.31
CA ILE A 6 -0.20 -5.13 7.17
C ILE A 6 -1.61 -5.04 7.77
N THR A 7 -1.75 -4.42 8.93
CA THR A 7 -3.06 -4.13 9.51
C THR A 7 -3.76 -2.99 8.75
N LYS A 8 -5.08 -2.86 8.96
CA LYS A 8 -5.84 -1.72 8.43
C LYS A 8 -5.27 -0.37 8.91
N GLU A 9 -4.84 -0.28 10.16
CA GLU A 9 -4.27 0.94 10.72
C GLU A 9 -2.93 1.30 10.08
N GLN A 10 -2.08 0.29 9.81
CA GLN A 10 -0.84 0.49 9.06
C GLN A 10 -1.15 0.96 7.63
N LEU A 11 -2.13 0.35 6.96
CA LEU A 11 -2.56 0.78 5.63
C LEU A 11 -3.02 2.24 5.63
N ASP A 12 -3.87 2.64 6.58
CA ASP A 12 -4.38 4.01 6.65
C ASP A 12 -3.23 5.04 6.81
N LYS A 13 -2.20 4.73 7.61
CA LYS A 13 -1.00 5.57 7.75
C LYS A 13 -0.17 5.64 6.47
N ILE A 14 0.01 4.50 5.79
CA ILE A 14 0.76 4.45 4.52
C ILE A 14 0.04 5.29 3.47
N VAL A 15 -1.27 5.10 3.34
CA VAL A 15 -2.13 5.82 2.39
C VAL A 15 -2.07 7.32 2.66
N GLU A 16 -2.26 7.75 3.91
CA GLU A 16 -2.20 9.17 4.26
C GLU A 16 -0.85 9.80 3.87
N ARG A 17 0.27 9.13 4.17
CA ARG A 17 1.61 9.65 3.83
C ARG A 17 1.87 9.65 2.33
N VAL A 18 1.65 8.52 1.66
CA VAL A 18 1.97 8.36 0.23
C VAL A 18 1.01 9.18 -0.63
N GLU A 19 -0.30 9.14 -0.40
CA GLU A 19 -1.23 9.97 -1.16
C GLU A 19 -1.09 11.45 -0.82
N GLY A 20 -0.63 11.81 0.38
CA GLY A 20 -0.28 13.18 0.72
C GLY A 20 0.90 13.70 -0.10
N GLU A 21 1.97 12.90 -0.21
CA GLU A 21 3.19 13.24 -0.95
C GLU A 21 2.99 13.19 -2.47
N PHE A 22 2.28 12.18 -2.96
CA PHE A 22 2.03 11.93 -4.38
C PHE A 22 0.61 12.30 -4.82
N ARG A 23 -0.03 13.25 -4.12
CA ARG A 23 -1.42 13.65 -4.39
C ARG A 23 -1.66 13.99 -5.85
N ALA A 24 -0.71 14.70 -6.46
CA ALA A 24 -0.78 15.10 -7.86
C ALA A 24 -0.94 13.89 -8.81
N TYR A 25 -0.21 12.80 -8.55
CA TYR A 25 -0.33 11.56 -9.31
C TYR A 25 -1.72 10.94 -9.13
N PHE A 26 -2.18 10.72 -7.90
CA PHE A 26 -3.48 10.07 -7.66
C PHE A 26 -4.68 10.87 -8.18
N THR A 27 -4.52 12.17 -8.42
CA THR A 27 -5.53 13.04 -9.04
C THR A 27 -5.37 13.24 -10.54
N SER A 28 -4.32 12.69 -11.16
CA SER A 28 -4.06 12.86 -12.59
C SER A 28 -4.73 11.76 -13.42
N GLU A 29 -4.96 12.06 -14.70
CA GLU A 29 -5.47 11.08 -15.67
C GLU A 29 -4.45 9.96 -15.99
N GLU A 30 -3.19 10.12 -15.58
CA GLU A 30 -2.14 9.10 -15.73
C GLU A 30 -2.22 8.02 -14.66
N SER A 31 -2.96 8.25 -13.57
CA SER A 31 -3.10 7.28 -12.50
C SER A 31 -3.91 6.06 -12.94
N LYS A 32 -3.34 4.87 -12.73
CA LYS A 32 -4.00 3.59 -13.01
C LYS A 32 -4.88 3.11 -11.85
N VAL A 33 -4.84 3.80 -10.71
CA VAL A 33 -5.64 3.52 -9.51
C VAL A 33 -6.16 4.83 -8.93
N ASN A 34 -7.28 4.81 -8.22
CA ASN A 34 -7.80 6.03 -7.58
C ASN A 34 -7.14 6.28 -6.22
N SER A 35 -6.66 5.22 -5.58
CA SER A 35 -6.02 5.26 -4.26
C SER A 35 -4.98 4.18 -4.15
N LEU A 36 -3.95 4.40 -3.32
CA LEU A 36 -3.01 3.36 -2.94
C LEU A 36 -3.73 2.20 -2.22
N ARG A 37 -4.89 2.45 -1.59
CA ARG A 37 -5.72 1.40 -0.98
C ARG A 37 -6.17 0.35 -1.99
N ASP A 38 -6.33 0.72 -3.27
CA ASP A 38 -6.76 -0.20 -4.32
C ASP A 38 -5.70 -1.29 -4.60
N CYS A 39 -4.44 -1.06 -4.18
CA CYS A 39 -3.38 -2.04 -4.25
C CYS A 39 -3.41 -3.06 -3.10
N PHE A 40 -4.36 -2.99 -2.16
CA PHE A 40 -4.45 -3.92 -1.04
C PHE A 40 -5.77 -4.68 -1.04
N PHE A 41 -5.69 -5.98 -0.79
CA PHE A 41 -6.86 -6.85 -0.73
C PHE A 41 -6.95 -7.58 0.62
N LYS A 42 -8.12 -8.16 0.89
CA LYS A 42 -8.38 -9.01 2.06
C LYS A 42 -8.10 -10.46 1.68
N PRO A 43 -6.92 -11.02 2.02
CA PRO A 43 -6.64 -12.44 1.83
C PRO A 43 -7.50 -13.30 2.78
N GLU A 44 -7.50 -14.62 2.61
CA GLU A 44 -8.21 -15.56 3.50
C GLU A 44 -7.81 -15.40 4.99
N ILE A 45 -6.55 -15.01 5.24
CA ILE A 45 -6.04 -14.79 6.60
C ILE A 45 -6.61 -13.52 7.28
N TYR A 46 -7.22 -12.62 6.52
CA TYR A 46 -7.83 -11.39 7.05
C TYR A 46 -8.91 -11.68 8.09
N GLU A 47 -9.71 -12.74 7.92
CA GLU A 47 -10.77 -13.04 8.90
C GLU A 47 -10.19 -13.43 10.27
N LYS A 48 -9.01 -14.04 10.29
CA LYS A 48 -8.33 -14.49 11.52
C LYS A 48 -7.44 -13.42 12.13
N GLU A 49 -6.61 -12.78 11.32
CA GLU A 49 -5.53 -11.90 11.78
C GLU A 49 -5.79 -10.42 11.48
N LYS A 50 -6.86 -10.10 10.75
CA LYS A 50 -7.18 -8.72 10.28
C LYS A 50 -6.05 -8.08 9.47
N LEU A 51 -5.24 -8.92 8.82
CA LEU A 51 -4.13 -8.53 7.95
C LEU A 51 -4.56 -8.45 6.48
N LEU A 52 -4.23 -7.34 5.85
CA LEU A 52 -4.38 -7.05 4.43
C LEU A 52 -3.09 -7.44 3.71
N SER A 53 -3.22 -7.88 2.46
CA SER A 53 -2.07 -8.20 1.61
C SER A 53 -1.96 -7.19 0.48
N LEU A 54 -0.72 -6.83 0.13
CA LEU A 54 -0.43 -6.04 -1.06
C LEU A 54 -0.63 -6.91 -2.31
N ASP A 55 -1.41 -6.42 -3.27
CA ASP A 55 -1.53 -6.94 -4.62
C ASP A 55 -0.33 -6.45 -5.44
N GLN A 56 0.64 -7.34 -5.64
CA GLN A 56 1.87 -7.03 -6.36
C GLN A 56 1.62 -6.70 -7.84
N GLU A 57 0.58 -7.27 -8.46
CA GLU A 57 0.31 -7.04 -9.88
C GLU A 57 -0.20 -5.62 -10.10
N ILE A 58 -1.13 -5.16 -9.27
CA ILE A 58 -1.63 -3.78 -9.32
C ILE A 58 -0.55 -2.81 -8.85
N PHE A 59 0.17 -3.15 -7.78
CA PHE A 59 1.19 -2.28 -7.20
C PHE A 59 2.36 -1.99 -8.16
N GLN A 60 2.77 -2.97 -8.97
CA GLN A 60 3.81 -2.78 -9.99
C GLN A 60 3.41 -1.81 -11.12
N LEU A 61 2.11 -1.49 -11.24
CA LEU A 61 1.63 -0.50 -12.22
C LEU A 61 1.89 0.94 -11.77
N LEU A 62 2.17 1.16 -10.48
CA LEU A 62 2.46 2.49 -9.94
C LEU A 62 3.85 2.98 -10.34
N PRO A 63 4.09 4.30 -10.37
CA PRO A 63 5.44 4.86 -10.48
C PRO A 63 6.40 4.27 -9.44
N LYS A 64 7.65 4.07 -9.85
CA LYS A 64 8.69 3.48 -9.00
C LYS A 64 8.88 4.24 -7.68
N GLU A 65 8.78 5.56 -7.71
CA GLU A 65 8.88 6.42 -6.51
C GLU A 65 7.79 6.09 -5.48
N ILE A 66 6.55 5.88 -5.93
CA ILE A 66 5.43 5.49 -5.07
C ILE A 66 5.65 4.08 -4.52
N GLN A 67 6.17 3.17 -5.34
CA GLN A 67 6.48 1.81 -4.92
C GLN A 67 7.55 1.78 -3.82
N GLU A 68 8.67 2.48 -4.03
CA GLU A 68 9.77 2.58 -3.08
C GLU A 68 9.30 3.23 -1.76
N LYS A 69 8.54 4.32 -1.83
CA LYS A 69 8.01 4.98 -0.63
C LYS A 69 7.06 4.09 0.16
N THR A 70 6.19 3.37 -0.54
CA THR A 70 5.26 2.42 0.09
C THR A 70 6.01 1.30 0.78
N HIS A 71 7.02 0.70 0.13
CA HIS A 71 7.85 -0.34 0.73
C HIS A 71 8.67 0.16 1.92
N GLU A 72 9.23 1.37 1.85
CA GLU A 72 9.92 2.02 2.96
C GLU A 72 8.99 2.13 4.18
N LEU A 73 7.77 2.62 3.98
CA LEU A 73 6.79 2.80 5.06
C LEU A 73 6.29 1.47 5.62
N ILE A 74 6.07 0.46 4.77
CA ILE A 74 5.74 -0.90 5.23
C ILE A 74 6.87 -1.41 6.12
N ALA A 75 8.13 -1.33 5.68
CA ALA A 75 9.27 -1.80 6.43
C ALA A 75 9.50 -1.01 7.73
N GLU A 76 9.27 0.30 7.73
CA GLU A 76 9.31 1.13 8.94
C GLU A 76 8.26 0.69 9.95
N LEU A 77 7.03 0.43 9.49
CA LEU A 77 5.90 0.09 10.35
C LEU A 77 5.91 -1.38 10.83
N THR A 78 6.60 -2.29 10.13
CA THR A 78 6.75 -3.70 10.53
C THR A 78 8.03 -3.98 11.31
N LYS A 79 9.02 -3.09 11.29
CA LYS A 79 10.23 -3.18 12.14
C LYS A 79 9.99 -2.81 13.60
N VAL A 80 8.82 -2.24 13.92
CA VAL A 80 8.42 -1.95 15.30
C VAL A 80 7.79 -3.21 15.91
N ASP A 81 8.60 -4.25 16.11
CA ASP A 81 8.29 -5.44 16.90
C ASP A 81 9.39 -5.64 17.96
#